data_AF-J3A5B3-F1
#
_entry.id   AF-J3A5B3-F1
#
_cell.length_a   1.000
_cell.length_b   1.000
_cell.length_c   1.000
_cell.angle_alpha   90.00
_cell.angle_beta   90.00
_cell.angle_gamma   90.00
#
_symmetry.space_group_name_H-M   'P 1'
#
loop_
_entity.id
_entity.type
_entity.pdbx_description
1 polymer ?
#
loop_
_entity_poly.entity_id
_entity_poly.type
_entity_poly.pdbx_seq_one_letter_code
_entity_poly.pdbx_strand_id
1 'polypeptide(L)'
;MTVRVEGRTIVLEGRCPAGDAEDLLGALGDHPQGRVDIGGVVKLHMAVLQVLLALRPPVTGRPPVGPLSQDIFRSLISGSDSDAECF
;
A
#
# COMPACT_ATOMS: atom_id res chain seq x y z
N MET A 1 8.16 -12.23 6.00
CA MET A 1 6.82 -11.87 5.50
C MET A 1 6.63 -10.41 5.80
N THR A 2 6.41 -9.57 4.79
CA THR A 2 6.23 -8.12 5.01
C THR A 2 4.78 -7.69 5.01
N VAL A 3 3.87 -8.59 4.64
CA VAL A 3 2.42 -8.40 4.67
C VAL A 3 1.89 -8.92 6.01
N ARG A 4 1.20 -8.04 6.75
CA ARG A 4 0.52 -8.40 8.00
C ARG A 4 -0.91 -7.89 7.95
N VAL A 5 -1.86 -8.67 8.47
CA VAL A 5 -3.26 -8.25 8.60
C VAL A 5 -3.55 -7.87 10.05
N GLU A 6 -3.96 -6.63 10.26
CA GLU A 6 -4.36 -6.07 11.55
C GLU A 6 -5.82 -5.61 11.47
N GLY A 7 -6.74 -6.52 11.79
CA GLY A 7 -8.17 -6.26 11.68
C GLY A 7 -8.62 -6.04 10.24
N ARG A 8 -8.78 -4.77 9.83
CA ARG A 8 -9.13 -4.37 8.46
C ARG A 8 -7.98 -3.67 7.72
N THR A 9 -6.81 -3.57 8.34
CA THR A 9 -5.64 -2.94 7.75
C THR A 9 -4.64 -4.00 7.34
N ILE A 10 -4.20 -3.95 6.09
CA ILE A 10 -3.11 -4.75 5.56
C ILE A 10 -1.85 -3.87 5.63
N VAL A 11 -0.92 -4.22 6.51
CA VAL A 11 0.31 -3.47 6.74
C VAL A 11 1.41 -4.05 5.85
N LEU A 12 2.06 -3.18 5.08
CA LEU A 12 3.28 -3.48 4.33
C LEU A 12 4.48 -2.82 5.02
N GLU A 13 5.50 -3.59 5.35
CA GLU A 13 6.67 -3.08 6.09
C GLU A 13 8.03 -3.55 5.55
N GLY A 14 9.04 -2.69 5.63
CA GLY A 14 10.40 -3.02 5.20
C GLY A 14 10.52 -3.21 3.69
N ARG A 15 11.24 -4.25 3.27
CA ARG A 15 11.49 -4.54 1.85
C ARG A 15 10.54 -5.63 1.39
N CYS A 16 9.55 -5.28 0.57
CA CYS A 16 8.55 -6.20 0.05
C CYS A 16 9.06 -6.89 -1.23
N PRO A 17 9.56 -8.14 -1.20
CA PRO A 17 9.89 -8.94 -2.38
C PRO A 17 8.69 -9.26 -3.28
N ALA A 18 8.96 -9.91 -4.41
CA ALA A 18 7.94 -10.35 -5.36
C ALA A 18 6.89 -11.28 -4.73
N GLY A 19 7.29 -12.16 -3.81
CA GLY A 19 6.39 -13.12 -3.15
C GLY A 19 5.27 -12.47 -2.33
N ASP A 20 5.52 -11.27 -1.77
CA ASP A 20 4.49 -10.55 -1.02
C ASP A 20 3.32 -10.07 -1.90
N ALA A 21 3.45 -10.14 -3.24
CA ALA A 21 2.34 -9.80 -4.14
C ALA A 21 1.20 -10.83 -4.03
N GLU A 22 1.52 -12.11 -3.87
CA GLU A 22 0.52 -13.17 -3.67
C GLU A 22 -0.13 -13.04 -2.30
N ASP A 23 0.67 -12.79 -1.26
CA ASP A 23 0.19 -12.57 0.11
C ASP A 23 -0.75 -11.34 0.18
N LEU A 24 -0.38 -10.24 -0.48
CA LEU A 24 -1.21 -9.03 -0.57
C LEU A 24 -2.50 -9.28 -1.35
N LEU A 25 -2.44 -10.02 -2.47
CA LEU A 25 -3.61 -10.35 -3.28
C LEU A 25 -4.60 -11.21 -2.47
N GLY A 26 -4.09 -12.22 -1.76
CA GLY A 26 -4.90 -13.04 -0.86
C GLY A 26 -5.57 -12.22 0.23
N ALA A 27 -4.80 -11.38 0.93
CA ALA A 27 -5.31 -10.51 1.98
C ALA A 27 -6.39 -9.54 1.47
N LEU A 28 -6.21 -8.94 0.29
CA LEU A 28 -7.23 -8.07 -0.33
C LEU A 28 -8.47 -8.84 -0.80
N GLY A 29 -8.32 -10.10 -1.20
CA GLY A 29 -9.43 -10.99 -1.51
C GLY A 29 -10.29 -11.33 -0.29
N ASP A 30 -9.64 -11.64 0.83
CA ASP A 30 -10.30 -11.94 2.12
C ASP A 30 -10.88 -10.68 2.78
N HIS A 31 -10.33 -9.50 2.46
CA HIS A 31 -10.76 -8.21 2.98
C HIS A 31 -11.04 -7.20 1.85
N PRO A 32 -12.19 -7.31 1.14
CA PRO A 32 -12.50 -6.44 -0.01
C PRO A 32 -12.62 -4.95 0.31
N GLN A 33 -12.86 -4.61 1.59
CA GLN A 33 -12.91 -3.24 2.10
C GLN A 33 -11.68 -2.89 2.96
N GLY A 34 -10.65 -3.74 2.93
CA GLY A 34 -9.41 -3.54 3.66
C GLY A 34 -8.63 -2.34 3.13
N ARG A 35 -7.95 -1.63 4.04
CA ARG A 35 -7.03 -0.54 3.68
C ARG A 35 -5.60 -1.06 3.69
N VAL A 36 -4.74 -0.53 2.85
CA VAL A 36 -3.31 -0.87 2.82
C VAL A 36 -2.50 0.24 3.45
N ASP A 37 -1.79 -0.04 4.54
CA ASP A 37 -0.83 0.88 5.14
C ASP A 37 0.58 0.63 4.58
N ILE A 38 1.16 1.67 3.97
CA ILE A 38 2.51 1.66 3.40
C ILE A 38 3.53 2.41 4.25
N GLY A 39 3.17 2.88 5.45
CA GLY A 39 4.02 3.74 6.28
C GLY A 39 5.35 3.09 6.72
N GLY A 40 5.41 1.76 6.77
CA GLY A 40 6.63 1.00 7.08
C GLY A 40 7.46 0.62 5.85
N VAL A 41 7.01 0.92 4.63
CA VAL A 41 7.65 0.44 3.40
C VAL A 41 8.98 1.15 3.14
N VAL A 42 10.04 0.37 3.03
CA VAL A 42 11.37 0.81 2.58
C VAL A 42 11.55 0.59 1.07
N LYS A 43 10.99 -0.50 0.52
CA LYS A 43 11.06 -0.82 -0.91
C LYS A 43 9.92 -1.74 -1.32
N LEU A 44 9.24 -1.42 -2.43
CA LEU A 44 8.29 -2.33 -3.08
C LEU A 44 8.93 -2.99 -4.29
N HIS A 45 8.68 -4.28 -4.47
CA HIS A 45 8.81 -4.93 -5.75
C HIS A 45 7.69 -4.46 -6.70
N MET A 46 7.95 -4.42 -8.01
CA MET A 46 6.97 -4.00 -9.00
C MET A 46 5.70 -4.85 -9.00
N ALA A 47 5.80 -6.15 -8.69
CA ALA A 47 4.64 -7.05 -8.58
C ALA A 47 3.68 -6.62 -7.46
N VAL A 48 4.19 -6.20 -6.30
CA VAL A 48 3.37 -5.70 -5.18
C VAL A 48 2.67 -4.42 -5.59
N LEU A 49 3.40 -3.52 -6.27
CA LEU A 49 2.82 -2.29 -6.81
C LEU A 49 1.74 -2.56 -7.86
N GLN A 50 1.91 -3.57 -8.72
CA GLN A 50 0.91 -3.96 -9.72
C GLN A 50 -0.41 -4.40 -9.07
N VAL A 51 -0.36 -5.14 -7.96
CA VAL A 51 -1.57 -5.52 -7.20
C VAL A 51 -2.28 -4.26 -6.68
N LEU A 52 -1.55 -3.31 -6.09
CA LEU A 52 -2.12 -2.04 -5.62
C LEU A 52 -2.76 -1.23 -6.75
N LEU A 53 -2.11 -1.14 -7.91
CA LEU A 53 -2.63 -0.41 -9.07
C LEU A 53 -3.85 -1.09 -9.70
N ALA A 54 -3.88 -2.42 -9.70
CA ALA A 54 -4.96 -3.21 -10.29
C ALA A 54 -6.23 -3.18 -9.43
N LEU A 55 -6.07 -3.35 -8.11
CA LEU A 55 -7.20 -3.45 -7.18
C LEU A 55 -7.61 -2.11 -6.58
N ARG A 56 -6.73 -1.10 -6.63
CA ARG A 56 -6.94 0.25 -6.09
C ARG A 56 -7.55 0.26 -4.68
N PRO A 57 -6.99 -0.51 -3.72
CA PRO A 57 -7.48 -0.43 -2.36
C PRO A 57 -7.24 0.97 -1.80
N PRO A 58 -7.97 1.39 -0.76
CA PRO A 58 -7.61 2.61 -0.03
C PRO A 58 -6.19 2.47 0.55
N VAL A 59 -5.27 3.35 0.16
CA VAL A 59 -3.88 3.36 0.65
C VAL A 59 -3.69 4.49 1.67
N THR A 60 -3.02 4.20 2.78
CA THR A 60 -2.65 5.16 3.83
C THR A 60 -1.15 5.12 4.11
N GLY A 61 -0.63 6.17 4.74
CA GLY A 61 0.80 6.27 5.07
C GLY A 61 1.58 7.07 4.01
N ARG A 62 2.83 7.41 4.35
CA ARG A 62 3.71 8.17 3.44
C ARG A 62 4.53 7.22 2.58
N PRO A 63 4.60 7.45 1.26
CA PRO A 63 5.43 6.64 0.40
C PRO A 63 6.93 6.80 0.70
N PRO A 64 7.76 5.80 0.39
CA PRO A 64 9.21 5.94 0.46
C PRO A 64 9.67 7.12 -0.41
N VAL A 65 10.63 7.91 0.08
CA VAL A 65 11.02 9.20 -0.51
C VAL A 65 11.81 9.00 -1.81
N GLY A 66 11.38 9.62 -2.90
CA GLY A 66 12.02 9.59 -4.23
C GLY A 66 11.10 10.13 -5.33
N PRO A 67 11.63 10.70 -6.43
CA PRO A 67 10.81 11.33 -7.46
C PRO A 67 9.84 10.34 -8.14
N LEU A 68 10.31 9.12 -8.45
CA LEU A 68 9.46 8.08 -9.05
C LEU A 68 8.43 7.51 -8.07
N SER A 69 8.76 7.40 -6.78
CA SER A 69 7.80 6.90 -5.81
C SER A 69 6.68 7.90 -5.57
N GLN A 70 6.98 9.20 -5.49
CA GLN A 70 5.96 10.24 -5.29
C GLN A 70 4.86 10.21 -6.38
N ASP A 71 5.25 10.18 -7.66
CA ASP A 71 4.29 10.20 -8.77
C ASP A 71 3.43 8.93 -8.86
N ILE A 72 4.05 7.76 -8.62
CA ILE A 72 3.36 6.46 -8.60
C ILE A 72 2.34 6.41 -7.45
N PHE A 73 2.76 6.76 -6.23
CA PHE A 73 1.89 6.67 -5.06
C PHE A 73 0.80 7.74 -5.05
N ARG A 74 1.00 8.89 -5.68
CA ARG A 74 -0.06 9.90 -5.86
C ARG A 74 -1.26 9.35 -6.64
N SER A 75 -1.04 8.42 -7.57
CA SER A 75 -2.13 7.77 -8.31
C SER A 75 -2.89 6.73 -7.48
N LEU A 76 -2.28 6.24 -6.39
CA LEU A 76 -2.87 5.31 -5.43
C LEU A 76 -3.56 6.03 -4.26
N ILE A 77 -3.06 7.21 -3.89
CA ILE A 77 -3.60 8.06 -2.83
C ILE A 77 -4.59 9.04 -3.46
N SER A 78 -5.86 8.65 -3.65
CA SER A 78 -6.92 9.62 -3.96
C SER A 78 -8.26 9.25 -3.29
N GLY A 79 -8.77 10.16 -2.45
CA GLY A 79 -10.18 10.23 -2.08
C GLY A 79 -10.51 10.79 -0.70
N SER A 80 -9.85 10.35 0.39
CA SER A 80 -10.35 10.63 1.76
C SER A 80 -9.34 11.22 2.76
N ASP A 81 -8.07 11.37 2.39
CA ASP A 81 -7.00 11.80 3.33
C ASP A 81 -6.44 13.21 3.01
N SER A 82 -7.08 13.98 2.12
CA SER A 82 -6.66 15.36 1.81
C SER A 82 -7.08 16.41 2.86
N ASP A 83 -7.84 16.03 3.89
CA ASP A 83 -8.36 16.99 4.90
C ASP A 83 -7.51 17.06 6.19
N ALA A 84 -6.26 16.61 6.16
CA ALA A 84 -5.37 16.63 7.33
C ALA A 84 -4.19 17.63 7.25
N GLU A 85 -4.19 18.57 6.31
CA GLU A 85 -3.33 19.76 6.38
C GLU A 85 -4.19 21.01 6.67
N CYS A 86 -4.58 21.14 7.94
CA CYS A 86 -4.90 22.42 8.57
C CYS A 86 -3.80 22.73 9.59
N PHE A 87 -3.09 23.85 9.32
CA PHE A 87 -2.06 24.55 10.10
C PHE A 87 -0.61 24.08 9.95
#